data_AF-A0A841PQ44-F1
#
_entry.id   AF-A0A841PQ44-F1
#
_cell.length_a   1.000
_cell.length_b   1.000
_cell.length_c   1.000
_cell.angle_alpha   90.00
_cell.angle_beta   90.00
_cell.angle_gamma   90.00
#
_symmetry.space_group_name_H-M   'P 1'
#
loop_
_entity.id
_entity.type
_entity.pdbx_description
1 polymer ?
#
loop_
_entity_poly.entity_id
_entity_poly.type
_entity_poly.pdbx_seq_one_letter_code
_entity_poly.pdbx_strand_id
1 'polypeptide(L)'
;MLAGDIRAKTIKEMQQKRLKRKLSIFALFFSILVVTIFFSVSYLADISQQQTLESGIQEETEWDTFLYQYVGTGSKYTFGGNPKFYLAHNGEGFYLIHVGQDNRTVEQVTPLEDRRTFAVVYNNYGIQ
;
A
#
# COMPACT_ATOMS: atom_id res chain seq x y z
N MET A 1 24.69 26.14 -57.54
CA MET A 1 24.56 24.89 -56.75
C MET A 1 24.52 25.12 -55.23
N LEU A 2 25.28 26.07 -54.67
CA LEU A 2 25.34 26.33 -53.21
C LEU A 2 23.98 26.60 -52.51
N ALA A 3 23.09 27.38 -53.15
CA ALA A 3 21.82 27.80 -52.52
C ALA A 3 20.80 26.66 -52.34
N GLY A 4 20.84 25.63 -53.19
CA GLY A 4 19.95 24.47 -53.08
C GLY A 4 20.31 23.55 -51.92
N ASP A 5 21.61 23.39 -51.67
CA ASP A 5 22.14 22.54 -50.60
C ASP A 5 21.89 23.14 -49.20
N ILE A 6 22.07 24.46 -49.07
CA ILE A 6 21.75 25.21 -47.83
C ILE A 6 20.26 25.10 -47.50
N ARG A 7 19.37 25.21 -48.51
CA ARG A 7 17.92 25.06 -48.31
C ARG A 7 17.53 23.63 -47.90
N ALA A 8 18.13 22.61 -48.52
CA ALA A 8 17.87 21.21 -48.18
C ALA A 8 18.31 20.89 -46.74
N LYS A 9 19.47 21.40 -46.31
CA LYS A 9 19.96 21.24 -44.93
C LYS A 9 19.04 21.92 -43.91
N THR A 10 18.61 23.14 -44.19
CA THR A 10 17.71 23.91 -43.31
C THR A 10 16.35 23.21 -43.14
N ILE A 11 15.79 22.64 -44.22
CA ILE A 11 14.53 21.90 -44.17
C ILE A 11 14.67 20.62 -43.33
N LYS A 12 15.77 19.87 -43.49
CA LYS A 12 16.05 18.67 -42.68
C LYS A 12 16.19 19.00 -41.20
N GLU A 13 16.89 20.08 -40.85
CA GLU A 13 17.05 20.53 -39.45
C GLU A 13 15.70 20.93 -38.83
N MET A 14 14.86 21.66 -39.58
CA MET A 14 13.50 22.00 -39.13
C MET A 14 12.62 20.76 -38.92
N GLN A 15 12.68 19.78 -39.82
CA GLN A 15 11.95 18.52 -39.69
C GLN A 15 12.43 17.69 -38.49
N GLN A 16 13.74 17.58 -38.27
CA GLN A 16 14.31 16.89 -37.12
C GLN A 16 13.91 17.57 -35.80
N LYS A 17 13.92 18.90 -35.72
CA LYS A 17 13.50 19.64 -34.53
C LYS A 17 12.01 19.41 -34.23
N ARG A 18 11.16 19.40 -35.26
CA ARG A 18 9.72 19.09 -35.11
C ARG A 18 9.50 17.65 -34.65
N LEU A 19 10.25 16.68 -35.19
CA LEU A 19 10.16 15.28 -34.81
C LEU A 19 10.61 15.06 -33.36
N LYS A 20 11.74 15.64 -32.94
CA LYS A 20 12.21 15.59 -31.54
C LYS A 20 11.21 16.19 -30.57
N ARG A 21 10.58 17.32 -30.93
CA ARG A 21 9.53 17.94 -30.10
C ARG A 21 8.30 17.03 -29.98
N LYS A 22 7.85 16.41 -31.07
CA LYS A 22 6.74 15.44 -31.04
C LYS A 22 7.07 14.23 -30.17
N LEU A 23 8.28 13.67 -30.30
CA LEU A 23 8.74 12.54 -29.51
C LEU A 23 8.84 12.90 -28.01
N SER A 24 9.35 14.10 -27.69
CA SER A 24 9.43 14.58 -26.31
C SER A 24 8.04 14.79 -25.68
N ILE A 25 7.09 15.36 -26.44
CA ILE A 25 5.71 15.50 -25.98
C ILE A 25 5.07 14.13 -25.77
N PHE A 26 5.25 13.20 -26.71
CA PHE A 26 4.78 11.83 -26.58
C PHE A 26 5.37 11.14 -25.34
N ALA A 27 6.69 11.25 -25.13
CA ALA A 27 7.36 10.68 -23.97
C ALA A 27 6.84 11.28 -22.65
N LEU A 28 6.55 12.58 -22.62
CA LEU A 28 5.97 13.24 -21.45
C LEU A 28 4.56 12.71 -21.15
N PHE A 29 3.68 12.63 -22.15
CA PHE A 29 2.35 12.06 -21.97
C PHE A 29 2.40 10.57 -21.58
N PHE A 30 3.28 9.80 -22.21
CA PHE A 30 3.48 8.40 -21.88
C PHE A 30 3.99 8.22 -20.43
N SER A 31 4.95 9.04 -20.00
CA SER A 31 5.44 9.03 -18.62
C SER A 31 4.33 9.35 -17.63
N ILE A 32 3.51 10.37 -17.88
CA ILE A 32 2.36 10.70 -17.03
C ILE A 32 1.39 9.52 -16.99
N LEU A 33 1.05 8.92 -18.13
CA LEU A 33 0.16 7.77 -18.20
C LEU A 33 0.66 6.60 -17.34
N VAL A 34 1.94 6.24 -17.47
CA VAL A 34 2.56 5.14 -16.70
C VAL A 34 2.51 5.43 -15.20
N VAL A 35 2.85 6.65 -14.80
CA VAL A 35 2.82 7.07 -13.39
C VAL A 35 1.40 6.99 -12.84
N THR A 36 0.40 7.52 -13.56
CA THR A 36 -1.00 7.46 -13.14
C THR A 36 -1.48 6.03 -12.97
N ILE A 37 -1.21 5.15 -13.94
CA ILE A 37 -1.59 3.72 -13.86
C ILE A 37 -0.92 3.06 -12.64
N PHE A 38 0.37 3.31 -12.43
CA PHE A 38 1.11 2.74 -11.31
C PHE A 38 0.51 3.15 -9.95
N PHE A 39 0.20 4.44 -9.78
CA PHE A 39 -0.45 4.93 -8.57
C PHE A 39 -1.85 4.34 -8.40
N SER A 40 -2.66 4.26 -9.46
CA SER A 40 -4.00 3.67 -9.40
C SER A 40 -3.96 2.19 -9.00
N VAL A 41 -3.06 1.40 -9.58
CA VAL A 41 -2.92 -0.03 -9.25
C VAL A 41 -2.46 -0.20 -7.80
N SER A 42 -1.48 0.60 -7.35
CA SER A 42 -0.98 0.55 -5.98
C SER A 42 -2.07 0.89 -4.97
N TYR A 43 -2.88 1.92 -5.27
CA TYR A 43 -4.00 2.32 -4.43
C TYR A 43 -5.11 1.25 -4.36
N LEU A 44 -5.45 0.63 -5.49
CA LEU A 44 -6.43 -0.46 -5.52
C LEU A 44 -5.96 -1.69 -4.73
N ALA A 45 -4.65 -2.00 -4.78
CA ALA A 45 -4.08 -3.10 -4.01
C ALA A 45 -4.18 -2.84 -2.50
N ASP A 46 -3.94 -1.61 -2.05
CA ASP A 46 -4.03 -1.22 -0.64
C ASP A 46 -5.47 -1.32 -0.11
N ILE A 47 -6.44 -0.80 -0.86
CA ILE A 47 -7.88 -0.93 -0.54
C ILE A 47 -8.27 -2.41 -0.43
N SER A 48 -7.86 -3.22 -1.40
CA SER A 48 -8.17 -4.65 -1.38
C SER A 48 -7.64 -5.34 -0.12
N GLN A 49 -6.44 -4.99 0.34
CA GLN A 49 -5.88 -5.55 1.57
C GLN A 49 -6.66 -5.10 2.80
N GLN A 50 -6.99 -3.82 2.90
CA GLN A 50 -7.80 -3.28 4.01
C GLN A 50 -9.17 -3.94 4.09
N GLN A 51 -9.88 -4.05 2.98
CA GLN A 51 -11.18 -4.71 2.92
C GLN A 51 -11.12 -6.18 3.35
N THR A 52 -10.03 -6.88 2.98
CA THR A 52 -9.89 -8.29 3.36
C THR A 52 -9.62 -8.43 4.86
N LEU A 53 -8.80 -7.57 5.43
CA LEU A 53 -8.56 -7.54 6.87
C LEU A 53 -9.83 -7.18 7.65
N GLU A 54 -10.57 -6.16 7.21
CA GLU A 54 -11.83 -5.76 7.82
C GLU A 54 -12.85 -6.90 7.81
N SER A 55 -12.96 -7.60 6.67
CA SER A 55 -13.83 -8.78 6.56
C SER A 55 -13.40 -9.88 7.52
N GLY A 56 -12.10 -10.15 7.65
CA GLY A 56 -11.59 -11.15 8.60
C GLY A 56 -11.84 -10.78 10.07
N ILE A 57 -11.70 -9.49 10.43
CA ILE A 57 -12.05 -9.01 11.78
C ILE A 57 -13.56 -9.15 12.01
N GLN A 58 -14.39 -8.77 11.05
CA GLN A 58 -15.84 -8.87 11.17
C GLN A 58 -16.31 -10.32 11.26
N GLU A 59 -15.71 -11.23 10.50
CA GLU A 59 -16.01 -12.67 10.54
C GLU A 59 -15.67 -13.28 11.90
N GLU A 60 -14.53 -12.91 12.49
CA GLU A 60 -14.08 -13.46 13.78
C GLU A 60 -14.79 -12.82 14.99
N THR A 61 -15.23 -11.57 14.88
CA THR A 61 -15.74 -10.80 16.03
C THR A 61 -17.23 -10.48 15.99
N GLU A 62 -17.86 -10.60 14.82
CA GLU A 62 -19.23 -10.14 14.55
C GLU A 62 -19.45 -8.64 14.83
N TRP A 63 -18.40 -7.82 14.87
CA TRP A 63 -18.54 -6.38 15.10
C TRP A 63 -19.10 -5.63 13.89
N ASP A 64 -20.20 -4.91 14.07
CA ASP A 64 -20.79 -4.07 13.03
C ASP A 64 -19.96 -2.81 12.72
N THR A 65 -19.26 -2.27 13.72
CA THR A 65 -18.45 -1.06 13.56
C THR A 65 -17.25 -1.10 14.49
N PHE A 66 -16.07 -0.87 13.94
CA PHE A 66 -14.83 -0.81 14.70
C PHE A 66 -13.82 0.11 14.02
N LEU A 67 -12.91 0.65 14.81
CA LEU A 67 -11.71 1.34 14.36
C LEU A 67 -10.51 0.47 14.67
N TYR A 68 -9.52 0.44 13.79
CA TYR A 68 -8.29 -0.32 14.04
C TYR A 68 -7.06 0.43 13.54
N GLN A 69 -5.92 0.17 14.17
CA GLN A 69 -4.64 0.75 13.83
C GLN A 69 -3.55 -0.31 13.89
N TYR A 70 -2.68 -0.34 12.88
CA TYR A 70 -1.50 -1.20 12.89
C TYR A 70 -0.52 -0.79 14.01
N VAL A 71 -0.08 -1.75 14.82
CA VAL A 71 0.84 -1.51 15.95
C VAL A 71 2.23 -2.13 15.79
N GLY A 72 2.42 -3.07 14.86
CA GLY A 72 3.72 -3.65 14.58
C GLY A 72 3.67 -5.11 14.16
N THR A 73 4.85 -5.70 13.94
CA THR A 73 4.98 -7.15 13.70
C THR A 73 5.53 -7.86 14.91
N GLY A 74 5.02 -9.06 15.20
CA GLY A 74 5.59 -9.92 16.25
C GLY A 74 6.84 -10.64 15.77
N SER A 75 7.82 -10.75 16.66
CA SER A 75 9.06 -11.51 16.43
C SER A 75 9.10 -12.83 17.19
N LYS A 76 8.20 -13.02 18.17
CA LYS A 76 8.13 -14.20 19.05
C LYS A 76 6.92 -15.07 18.71
N TYR A 77 6.80 -15.46 17.44
CA TYR A 77 5.68 -16.30 16.98
C TYR A 77 6.09 -17.78 16.90
N THR A 78 5.32 -18.63 17.56
CA THR A 78 5.62 -20.06 17.76
C THR A 78 5.61 -20.88 16.47
N PHE A 79 4.86 -20.47 15.44
CA PHE A 79 4.74 -21.18 14.17
C PHE A 79 5.66 -20.65 13.05
N GLY A 80 6.52 -19.68 13.37
CA GLY A 80 7.40 -19.03 12.39
C GLY A 80 6.67 -17.97 11.56
N GLY A 81 7.36 -16.86 11.30
CA GLY A 81 6.82 -15.72 10.55
C GLY A 81 6.76 -14.42 11.35
N ASN A 82 6.41 -13.34 10.65
CA ASN A 82 6.22 -12.00 11.19
C ASN A 82 4.73 -11.65 11.16
N PRO A 83 3.92 -12.15 12.12
CA PRO A 83 2.50 -11.81 12.17
C PRO A 83 2.33 -10.31 12.40
N LYS A 84 1.20 -9.78 11.96
CA LYS A 84 0.85 -8.37 12.15
C LYS A 84 -0.11 -8.22 13.31
N PHE A 85 0.09 -7.15 14.07
CA PHE A 85 -0.78 -6.80 15.18
C PHE A 85 -1.48 -5.48 14.89
N TYR A 86 -2.77 -5.44 15.21
CA TYR A 86 -3.60 -4.26 15.10
C TYR A 86 -4.30 -4.02 16.44
N LEU A 87 -4.33 -2.77 16.88
CA LEU A 87 -5.15 -2.34 18.01
C LEU A 87 -6.51 -1.91 17.46
N ALA A 88 -7.58 -2.55 17.90
CA ALA A 88 -8.95 -2.26 17.51
C ALA A 88 -9.79 -1.73 18.68
N HIS A 89 -10.83 -0.97 18.35
CA HIS A 89 -11.84 -0.46 19.29
C HIS A 89 -13.22 -0.50 18.63
N ASN A 90 -14.17 -1.20 19.25
CA ASN A 90 -15.53 -1.41 18.72
C ASN A 90 -16.60 -0.54 19.42
N GLY A 91 -16.21 0.34 20.35
CA GLY A 91 -17.15 1.13 21.15
C GLY A 91 -17.35 0.60 22.57
N GLU A 92 -17.12 -0.70 22.80
CA GLU A 92 -17.22 -1.32 24.12
C GLU A 92 -15.85 -1.45 24.82
N GLY A 93 -14.79 -1.66 24.03
CA GLY A 93 -13.45 -1.84 24.58
C GLY A 93 -12.34 -1.81 23.52
N PHE A 94 -11.11 -2.02 24.00
CA PHE A 94 -9.93 -2.15 23.16
C PHE A 94 -9.54 -3.61 23.01
N TYR A 95 -9.07 -3.98 21.83
CA TYR A 95 -8.69 -5.35 21.49
C TYR A 95 -7.40 -5.35 20.69
N LEU A 96 -6.56 -6.34 20.92
CA LEU A 96 -5.43 -6.64 20.05
C LEU A 96 -5.83 -7.73 19.08
N ILE A 97 -5.85 -7.40 17.79
CA ILE A 97 -6.07 -8.31 16.69
C ILE A 97 -4.72 -8.85 16.22
N HIS A 98 -4.61 -10.16 16.23
CA HIS A 98 -3.47 -10.90 15.71
C HIS A 98 -3.82 -11.44 14.32
N VAL A 99 -3.04 -11.04 13.32
CA VAL A 99 -3.26 -11.39 11.93
C VAL A 99 -2.09 -12.22 11.43
N GLY A 100 -2.41 -13.34 10.80
CA GLY A 100 -1.45 -14.26 10.20
C GLY A 100 -0.63 -13.61 9.08
N GLN A 101 0.37 -14.34 8.58
CA GLN A 101 1.30 -13.83 7.56
C GLN A 101 0.63 -13.43 6.23
N ASP A 102 -0.55 -13.96 5.95
CA ASP A 102 -1.31 -13.64 4.74
C ASP A 102 -1.94 -12.23 4.78
N ASN A 103 -1.83 -11.50 5.90
CA ASN A 103 -2.48 -10.23 6.20
C ASN A 103 -4.01 -10.26 6.09
N ARG A 104 -4.62 -11.44 6.24
CA ARG A 104 -6.05 -11.63 5.98
C ARG A 104 -6.71 -12.44 7.08
N THR A 105 -6.05 -13.52 7.49
CA THR A 105 -6.59 -14.42 8.50
C THR A 105 -6.37 -13.82 9.88
N VAL A 106 -7.47 -13.51 10.57
CA VAL A 106 -7.42 -13.19 12.00
C VAL A 106 -7.23 -14.50 12.76
N GLU A 107 -6.12 -14.61 13.47
CA GLU A 107 -5.77 -15.82 14.21
C GLU A 107 -6.20 -15.73 15.68
N GLN A 108 -6.27 -14.51 16.23
CA GLN A 108 -6.66 -14.28 17.61
C GLN A 108 -7.14 -12.85 17.84
N VAL A 109 -8.16 -12.69 18.68
CA VAL A 109 -8.63 -11.39 19.18
C VAL A 109 -8.51 -11.37 20.69
N THR A 110 -7.68 -10.47 21.23
CA THR A 110 -7.40 -10.41 22.67
C THR A 110 -7.97 -9.12 23.28
N PRO A 111 -8.93 -9.20 24.22
CA PRO A 111 -9.43 -8.02 24.91
C PRO A 111 -8.34 -7.38 25.78
N LEU A 112 -8.30 -6.04 25.79
CA LEU A 112 -7.37 -5.25 26.58
C LEU A 112 -8.16 -4.53 27.67
N GLU A 113 -8.17 -5.13 28.87
CA GLU A 113 -8.88 -4.56 30.04
C GLU A 113 -8.28 -3.20 30.46
N ASP A 114 -6.97 -3.04 30.33
CA ASP A 114 -6.28 -1.79 30.62
C ASP A 114 -5.00 -1.61 29.79
N ARG A 115 -4.35 -0.46 29.96
CA ARG A 115 -3.08 -0.13 29.31
C ARG A 115 -1.91 -1.04 29.73
N ARG A 116 -1.97 -1.67 30.91
CA ARG A 116 -0.94 -2.58 31.41
C ARG A 116 -1.01 -3.92 30.70
N THR A 117 -2.22 -4.42 30.43
CA THR A 117 -2.46 -5.62 29.61
C THR A 117 -1.85 -5.43 28.22
N PHE A 118 -2.01 -4.26 27.61
CA PHE A 118 -1.34 -3.96 26.33
C PHE A 118 0.19 -4.07 26.41
N ALA A 119 0.82 -3.49 27.44
CA ALA A 119 2.28 -3.54 27.58
C ALA A 119 2.81 -4.98 27.80
N VAL A 120 2.07 -5.81 28.54
CA VAL A 120 2.41 -7.22 28.73
C VAL A 120 2.34 -7.96 27.40
N VAL A 121 1.24 -7.80 26.67
CA VAL A 121 1.04 -8.47 25.37
C VAL A 121 2.08 -7.99 24.35
N TYR A 122 2.35 -6.68 24.29
CA TYR A 122 3.37 -6.09 23.43
C TYR A 122 4.76 -6.72 23.64
N ASN A 123 5.16 -6.89 24.90
CA ASN A 123 6.44 -7.51 25.26
C ASN A 123 6.47 -9.03 25.00
N ASN A 124 5.34 -9.71 25.19
CA ASN A 124 5.21 -11.15 25.00
C ASN A 124 5.35 -11.55 23.54
N TYR A 125 4.71 -10.82 22.63
CA TYR A 125 4.82 -11.06 21.19
C TYR A 125 6.06 -10.39 20.55
N GLY A 126 6.77 -9.56 21.32
CA GLY A 126 7.95 -8.84 20.85
C GLY A 126 7.59 -7.97 19.65
N ILE A 127 6.50 -7.22 19.78
CA ILE A 127 5.98 -6.34 18.74
C ILE A 127 7.02 -5.22 18.50
N GLN A 128 7.40 -5.02 17.23
CA GLN A 128 8.36 -4.01 16.79
C GLN A 128 7.75 -3.13 15.69
#